data_AF-A0A2V9WN24-F1
#
_entry.id   AF-A0A2V9WN24-F1
#
_cell.length_a   1.000
_cell.length_b   1.000
_cell.length_c   1.000
_cell.angle_alpha   90.00
_cell.angle_beta   90.00
_cell.angle_gamma   90.00
#
_symmetry.space_group_name_H-M   'P 1'
#
loop_
_entity.id
_entity.type
_entity.pdbx_description
1 polymer ?
#
loop_
_entity_poly.entity_id
_entity_poly.type
_entity_poly.pdbx_seq_one_letter_code
_entity_poly.pdbx_strand_id
1 'polypeptide(L)'
;MVVECVLTVLCALAPAFSSAAQVTLSWDPNIDPDLAGYKLYYGTSSGSYPFSVDVGNQTSYTLSGLLVGPIYYFAATAYNVVRSESGFSNEVSKVIALPVISSVSAFDISSAQATITWATNVASDSQVDYGLTTAYGSSTPLNSSLLTAHAVTLTGLLATIPYHYRVKSSDAAGNLAVSDDFTLTTLAGAVADLTPPAVAMTAPTAGATVSGSVTVAASATDNVGVVGVQFKLDGVSLGAELTAAPYTLSWTTTTTTNGDHTLTAVARDAAGNTATSAGVSVTVANGATTSGGGSAI
;
A
#
# COMPACT_ATOMS: atom_id res chain seq x y z
N MET A 1 43.97 8.07 -37.10
CA MET A 1 43.03 8.95 -36.37
C MET A 1 42.72 8.23 -35.08
N VAL A 2 43.27 8.65 -33.95
CA VAL A 2 43.07 7.95 -32.67
C VAL A 2 41.64 8.29 -32.22
N VAL A 3 40.69 7.39 -32.49
CA VAL A 3 39.37 7.47 -31.87
C VAL A 3 39.55 6.99 -30.44
N GLU A 4 39.34 7.89 -29.49
CA GLU A 4 39.42 7.57 -28.07
C GLU A 4 38.33 6.54 -27.73
N CYS A 5 38.75 5.38 -27.23
CA CYS A 5 37.87 4.34 -26.72
C CYS A 5 37.38 4.78 -25.34
N VAL A 6 36.10 5.14 -25.22
CA VAL A 6 35.49 5.48 -23.93
C VAL A 6 34.98 4.19 -23.30
N LEU A 7 35.69 3.70 -22.29
CA LEU A 7 35.28 2.54 -21.51
C LEU A 7 34.21 2.97 -20.51
N THR A 8 33.08 2.25 -20.49
CA THR A 8 31.98 2.40 -19.54
C THR A 8 31.80 1.09 -18.77
N VAL A 9 31.38 1.17 -17.50
CA VAL A 9 31.13 -0.02 -16.68
C VAL A 9 29.62 -0.14 -16.49
N LEU A 10 29.01 -1.19 -17.04
CA LEU A 10 27.57 -1.44 -16.93
C LEU A 10 27.34 -2.91 -16.61
N CYS A 11 26.86 -3.23 -15.40
CA CYS A 11 26.72 -4.58 -14.83
C CYS A 11 25.60 -5.43 -15.49
N ALA A 12 25.88 -6.66 -15.94
CA ALA A 12 24.90 -7.65 -16.45
C ALA A 12 25.34 -9.13 -16.24
N LEU A 13 24.41 -10.09 -16.32
CA LEU A 13 24.35 -11.28 -15.43
C LEU A 13 24.45 -12.71 -16.03
N ALA A 14 25.07 -13.63 -15.28
CA ALA A 14 24.82 -15.10 -15.25
C ALA A 14 25.07 -15.71 -13.83
N PRO A 15 24.49 -16.88 -13.44
CA PRO A 15 24.59 -17.42 -12.08
C PRO A 15 25.58 -18.60 -11.92
N ALA A 16 26.33 -18.66 -10.81
CA ALA A 16 26.46 -19.80 -9.87
C ALA A 16 27.70 -19.76 -8.95
N PHE A 17 27.45 -20.21 -7.72
CA PHE A 17 28.25 -20.39 -6.49
C PHE A 17 29.78 -20.61 -6.55
N SER A 18 30.47 -19.57 -6.12
CA SER A 18 31.67 -19.43 -5.26
C SER A 18 31.74 -17.91 -5.05
N SER A 19 32.16 -17.33 -3.93
CA SER A 19 31.99 -15.88 -3.65
C SER A 19 32.90 -14.95 -4.51
N ALA A 20 32.72 -15.04 -5.81
CA ALA A 20 33.36 -14.32 -6.88
C ALA A 20 32.30 -13.39 -7.47
N ALA A 21 32.45 -12.10 -7.22
CA ALA A 21 31.59 -11.11 -7.84
C ALA A 21 31.95 -10.94 -9.32
N GLN A 22 31.05 -10.30 -10.07
CA GLN A 22 31.27 -10.01 -11.48
C GLN A 22 31.01 -8.53 -11.80
N VAL A 23 31.71 -8.05 -12.82
CA VAL A 23 31.56 -6.71 -13.39
C VAL A 23 31.43 -6.84 -14.88
N THR A 24 30.44 -6.17 -15.45
CA THR A 24 30.32 -6.05 -16.91
C THR A 24 30.86 -4.70 -17.36
N LEU A 25 31.73 -4.75 -18.35
CA LEU A 25 32.38 -3.62 -18.99
C LEU A 25 31.78 -3.49 -20.39
N SER A 26 31.50 -2.26 -20.84
CA SER A 26 31.01 -1.95 -22.17
C SER A 26 31.78 -0.77 -22.75
N TRP A 27 32.05 -0.79 -24.05
CA TRP A 27 32.80 0.28 -24.70
C TRP A 27 32.28 0.53 -26.12
N ASP A 28 32.55 1.73 -26.61
CA ASP A 28 32.17 2.09 -27.98
C ASP A 28 33.01 1.29 -29.00
N PRO A 29 32.40 0.79 -30.09
CA PRO A 29 33.13 0.09 -31.14
C PRO A 29 34.13 1.02 -31.82
N ASN A 30 35.30 0.47 -32.14
CA ASN A 30 36.33 1.12 -32.93
C ASN A 30 36.07 0.79 -34.41
N ILE A 31 36.14 1.81 -35.26
CA ILE A 31 35.80 1.73 -36.68
C ILE A 31 37.02 1.48 -37.58
N ASP A 32 38.20 1.23 -37.00
CA ASP A 32 39.40 0.93 -37.79
C ASP A 32 39.17 -0.31 -38.67
N PRO A 33 39.36 -0.23 -40.00
CA PRO A 33 39.17 -1.37 -40.88
C PRO A 33 40.09 -2.56 -40.58
N ASP A 34 41.19 -2.36 -39.85
CA ASP A 34 42.10 -3.44 -39.46
C ASP A 34 41.82 -4.04 -38.06
N LEU A 35 40.77 -3.57 -37.36
CA LEU A 35 40.40 -4.05 -36.02
C LEU A 35 40.12 -5.55 -36.02
N ALA A 36 40.83 -6.28 -35.16
CA ALA A 36 40.63 -7.71 -34.94
C ALA A 36 40.01 -8.04 -33.58
N GLY A 37 40.08 -7.14 -32.60
CA GLY A 37 39.38 -7.29 -31.33
C GLY A 37 39.92 -6.40 -30.22
N TYR A 38 39.57 -6.76 -28.99
CA TYR A 38 39.92 -6.02 -27.78
C TYR A 38 40.52 -6.94 -26.72
N LYS A 39 41.35 -6.34 -25.87
CA LYS A 39 41.83 -6.98 -24.63
C LYS A 39 41.50 -6.08 -23.45
N LEU A 40 40.91 -6.66 -22.42
CA LEU A 40 40.60 -5.97 -21.17
C LEU A 40 41.69 -6.23 -20.16
N TYR A 41 42.01 -5.20 -19.39
CA TYR A 41 43.06 -5.18 -18.39
C TYR A 41 42.48 -4.72 -17.06
N TYR A 42 42.86 -5.37 -15.96
CA TYR A 42 42.37 -5.00 -14.64
C TYR A 42 43.37 -5.28 -13.51
N GLY A 43 43.20 -4.54 -12.41
CA GLY A 43 44.03 -4.63 -11.22
C GLY A 43 43.41 -3.89 -10.03
N THR A 44 44.06 -3.97 -8.87
CA THR A 44 43.60 -3.31 -7.63
C THR A 44 44.38 -2.02 -7.32
N SER A 45 45.14 -1.50 -8.29
CA SER A 45 45.89 -0.26 -8.16
C SER A 45 45.81 0.51 -9.48
N SER A 46 45.52 1.81 -9.38
CA SER A 46 45.39 2.67 -10.56
C SER A 46 46.67 2.65 -11.41
N GLY A 47 46.51 2.48 -12.71
CA GLY A 47 47.58 2.39 -13.70
C GLY A 47 48.38 1.08 -13.68
N SER A 48 48.02 0.10 -12.85
CA SER A 48 48.69 -1.20 -12.76
C SER A 48 47.69 -2.34 -12.96
N TYR A 49 47.80 -3.01 -14.11
CA TYR A 49 46.85 -4.04 -14.53
C TYR A 49 47.56 -5.40 -14.72
N PRO A 50 47.82 -6.17 -13.64
CA PRO A 50 48.50 -7.45 -13.72
C PRO A 50 47.66 -8.55 -14.39
N PHE A 51 46.35 -8.35 -14.54
CA PHE A 51 45.45 -9.31 -15.16
C PHE A 51 44.91 -8.78 -16.48
N SER A 52 44.74 -9.68 -17.45
CA SER A 52 44.09 -9.35 -18.72
C SER A 52 43.26 -10.51 -19.27
N VAL A 53 42.29 -10.18 -20.10
CA VAL A 53 41.47 -11.14 -20.85
C VAL A 53 41.28 -10.64 -22.28
N ASP A 54 41.55 -11.52 -23.25
CA ASP A 54 41.24 -11.27 -24.66
C ASP A 54 39.75 -11.55 -24.88
N VAL A 55 39.00 -10.54 -25.31
CA VAL A 55 37.55 -10.60 -25.46
C VAL A 55 37.12 -10.64 -26.93
N GLY A 56 38.08 -10.66 -27.86
CA GLY A 56 37.81 -10.63 -29.30
C GLY A 56 37.08 -9.36 -29.72
N ASN A 57 36.35 -9.43 -30.83
CA ASN A 57 35.57 -8.31 -31.37
C ASN A 57 34.20 -8.18 -30.71
N GLN A 58 34.20 -8.06 -29.38
CA GLN A 58 33.03 -7.73 -28.58
C GLN A 58 33.10 -6.26 -28.15
N THR A 59 31.97 -5.66 -27.81
CA THR A 59 31.88 -4.30 -27.22
C THR A 59 31.35 -4.33 -25.79
N SER A 60 31.20 -5.53 -25.23
CA SER A 60 30.80 -5.75 -23.85
C SER A 60 31.35 -7.09 -23.35
N TYR A 61 31.71 -7.16 -22.07
CA TYR A 61 32.21 -8.39 -21.44
C TYR A 61 31.98 -8.40 -19.93
N THR A 62 31.52 -9.54 -19.41
CA THR A 62 31.38 -9.79 -17.95
C THR A 62 32.63 -10.48 -17.41
N LEU A 63 33.42 -9.74 -16.63
CA LEU A 63 34.50 -10.28 -15.81
C LEU A 63 33.90 -10.91 -14.55
N SER A 64 34.07 -12.22 -14.38
CA SER A 64 33.74 -12.95 -13.15
C SER A 64 35.01 -13.26 -12.36
N GLY A 65 34.87 -13.73 -11.11
CA GLY A 65 36.05 -14.13 -10.30
C GLY A 65 36.66 -13.01 -9.45
N LEU A 66 36.00 -11.85 -9.34
CA LEU A 66 36.54 -10.72 -8.61
C LEU A 66 36.30 -10.87 -7.10
N LEU A 67 37.29 -10.49 -6.30
CA LEU A 67 37.19 -10.51 -4.85
C LEU A 67 36.38 -9.31 -4.37
N VAL A 68 35.54 -9.52 -3.35
CA VAL A 68 34.80 -8.45 -2.68
C VAL A 68 35.74 -7.63 -1.79
N GLY A 69 35.51 -6.32 -1.74
CA GLY A 69 36.24 -5.38 -0.89
C GLY A 69 37.14 -4.40 -1.64
N PRO A 70 38.07 -4.83 -2.51
CA PRO A 70 38.95 -3.90 -3.20
C PRO A 70 38.20 -3.09 -4.26
N ILE A 71 38.73 -1.90 -4.52
CA ILE A 71 38.46 -1.18 -5.76
C ILE A 71 39.26 -1.85 -6.88
N TYR A 72 38.59 -2.19 -7.96
CA TYR A 72 39.24 -2.60 -9.20
C TYR A 72 39.30 -1.43 -10.16
N TYR A 73 40.40 -1.37 -10.90
CA TYR A 73 40.64 -0.45 -12.00
C TYR A 73 40.69 -1.26 -13.30
N PHE A 74 40.05 -0.74 -14.34
CA PHE A 74 39.88 -1.41 -15.62
C PHE A 74 40.29 -0.48 -16.76
N ALA A 75 40.96 -1.03 -17.76
CA ALA A 75 41.29 -0.39 -19.02
C ALA A 75 41.16 -1.39 -20.17
N ALA A 76 41.01 -0.90 -21.40
CA ALA A 76 40.93 -1.72 -22.60
C ALA A 76 42.00 -1.29 -23.61
N THR A 77 42.48 -2.22 -24.42
CA THR A 77 43.21 -1.95 -25.66
C THR A 77 42.44 -2.55 -26.83
N ALA A 78 42.60 -1.96 -28.01
CA ALA A 78 42.19 -2.56 -29.27
C ALA A 78 43.41 -3.21 -29.93
N TYR A 79 43.22 -4.31 -30.66
CA TYR A 79 44.28 -4.93 -31.45
C TYR A 79 43.84 -5.18 -32.88
N ASN A 80 44.77 -5.04 -33.82
CA ASN A 80 44.52 -5.26 -35.24
C ASN A 80 44.80 -6.71 -35.68
N VAL A 81 44.58 -7.02 -36.96
CA VAL A 81 44.78 -8.37 -37.53
C VAL A 81 46.19 -8.96 -37.35
N VAL A 82 47.20 -8.13 -37.07
CA VAL A 82 48.57 -8.55 -36.75
C VAL A 82 48.88 -8.59 -35.24
N ARG A 83 47.85 -8.48 -34.39
CA ARG A 83 47.92 -8.48 -32.92
C ARG A 83 48.74 -7.33 -32.32
N SER A 84 48.87 -6.21 -33.03
CA SER A 84 49.45 -5.00 -32.44
C SER A 84 48.38 -4.31 -31.60
N GLU A 85 48.69 -4.03 -30.34
CA GLU A 85 47.77 -3.34 -29.42
C GLU A 85 47.93 -1.82 -29.48
N SER A 86 46.81 -1.12 -29.26
CA SER A 86 46.78 0.34 -29.03
C SER A 86 47.35 0.68 -27.64
N GLY A 87 47.41 1.99 -27.34
CA GLY A 87 47.46 2.44 -25.95
C GLY A 87 46.19 2.05 -25.18
N PHE A 88 46.25 2.13 -23.85
CA PHE A 88 45.08 1.94 -22.99
C PHE A 88 44.02 3.00 -23.24
N SER A 89 42.75 2.61 -23.09
CA SER A 89 41.61 3.51 -22.94
C SER A 89 41.74 4.40 -21.70
N ASN A 90 40.74 5.25 -21.45
CA ASN A 90 40.56 5.81 -20.12
C ASN A 90 40.41 4.68 -19.08
N GLU A 91 40.94 4.90 -17.89
CA GLU A 91 40.74 4.01 -16.75
C GLU A 91 39.34 4.26 -16.16
N VAL A 92 38.66 3.17 -15.79
CA VAL A 92 37.45 3.20 -14.98
C VAL A 92 37.66 2.37 -13.72
N SER A 93 36.94 2.68 -12.64
CA SER A 93 37.08 1.93 -11.40
C SER A 93 35.74 1.57 -10.77
N LYS A 94 35.73 0.45 -10.05
CA LYS A 94 34.54 -0.05 -9.36
C LYS A 94 34.93 -0.75 -8.07
N VAL A 95 34.29 -0.36 -6.97
CA VAL A 95 34.32 -1.13 -5.71
C VAL A 95 33.36 -2.30 -5.85
N ILE A 96 33.87 -3.49 -5.53
CA ILE A 96 33.10 -4.72 -5.51
C ILE A 96 32.59 -4.92 -4.08
N ALA A 97 31.29 -4.73 -3.87
CA ALA A 97 30.66 -4.86 -2.56
C ALA A 97 29.55 -5.91 -2.59
N LEU A 98 29.43 -6.69 -1.52
CA LEU A 98 28.25 -7.53 -1.29
C LEU A 98 27.08 -6.66 -0.82
N PRO A 99 25.84 -7.11 -1.06
CA PRO A 99 24.69 -6.47 -0.44
C PRO A 99 24.78 -6.59 1.08
N VAL A 100 24.58 -5.47 1.74
CA VAL A 100 24.48 -5.32 3.19
C VAL A 100 23.13 -4.70 3.45
N ILE A 101 22.30 -5.41 4.21
CA ILE A 101 20.96 -4.96 4.59
C ILE A 101 21.07 -4.08 5.83
N SER A 102 20.32 -2.97 5.84
CA SER A 102 20.27 -2.02 6.94
C SER A 102 18.87 -1.41 7.08
N SER A 103 18.61 -0.78 8.23
CA SER A 103 17.38 -0.02 8.49
C SER A 103 16.09 -0.81 8.27
N VAL A 104 16.09 -2.10 8.64
CA VAL A 104 14.90 -2.96 8.54
C VAL A 104 13.85 -2.48 9.53
N SER A 105 12.63 -2.23 9.06
CA SER A 105 11.51 -1.76 9.88
C SER A 105 10.17 -2.20 9.30
N ALA A 106 9.14 -2.17 10.15
CA ALA A 106 7.75 -2.41 9.77
C ALA A 106 6.89 -1.18 10.11
N PHE A 107 6.00 -0.78 9.20
CA PHE A 107 5.00 0.29 9.41
C PHE A 107 3.69 -0.02 8.68
N ASP A 108 2.72 0.90 8.74
CA ASP A 108 1.35 0.71 8.22
C ASP A 108 0.72 -0.62 8.67
N ILE A 109 1.04 -1.01 9.91
CA ILE A 109 0.58 -2.26 10.50
C ILE A 109 -0.92 -2.13 10.80
N SER A 110 -1.71 -3.01 10.21
CA SER A 110 -3.14 -3.13 10.47
C SER A 110 -3.46 -4.52 11.03
N SER A 111 -4.74 -4.86 11.07
CA SER A 111 -5.20 -6.19 11.46
C SER A 111 -4.97 -7.28 10.41
N ALA A 112 -4.59 -6.92 9.18
CA ALA A 112 -4.47 -7.87 8.08
C ALA A 112 -3.25 -7.66 7.17
N GLN A 113 -2.46 -6.60 7.42
CA GLN A 113 -1.33 -6.23 6.57
C GLN A 113 -0.29 -5.43 7.34
N ALA A 114 0.93 -5.39 6.80
CA ALA A 114 2.04 -4.56 7.27
C ALA A 114 3.00 -4.31 6.12
N THR A 115 3.65 -3.15 6.08
CA THR A 115 4.69 -2.84 5.09
C THR A 115 6.07 -2.95 5.74
N ILE A 116 6.94 -3.75 5.12
CA ILE A 116 8.32 -3.96 5.54
C ILE A 116 9.24 -3.14 4.64
N THR A 117 10.13 -2.35 5.23
CA THR A 117 11.14 -1.58 4.50
C THR A 117 12.54 -1.85 4.99
N TRP A 118 13.51 -1.71 4.09
CA TRP A 118 14.92 -1.78 4.40
C TRP A 118 15.74 -1.07 3.31
N ALA A 119 17.03 -0.90 3.56
CA ALA A 119 17.98 -0.36 2.60
C ALA A 119 19.13 -1.35 2.33
N THR A 120 19.72 -1.24 1.14
CA THR A 120 20.95 -1.95 0.76
C THR A 120 22.02 -0.97 0.26
N ASN A 121 23.29 -1.27 0.56
CA ASN A 121 24.44 -0.50 0.07
C ASN A 121 24.72 -0.67 -1.44
N VAL A 122 24.14 -1.69 -2.06
CA VAL A 122 24.18 -1.96 -3.51
C VAL A 122 22.77 -2.18 -4.03
N ALA A 123 22.56 -1.93 -5.31
CA ALA A 123 21.26 -2.18 -5.94
C ALA A 123 20.95 -3.68 -5.96
N SER A 124 19.83 -4.07 -5.37
CA SER A 124 19.44 -5.47 -5.14
C SER A 124 17.95 -5.70 -5.36
N ASP A 125 17.54 -6.95 -5.47
CA ASP A 125 16.14 -7.36 -5.48
C ASP A 125 15.51 -7.29 -4.07
N SER A 126 14.19 -7.50 -4.00
CA SER A 126 13.43 -7.45 -2.75
C SER A 126 12.59 -8.71 -2.52
N GLN A 127 12.73 -9.34 -1.35
CA GLN A 127 11.84 -10.41 -0.88
C GLN A 127 11.77 -10.43 0.66
N VAL A 128 10.63 -10.84 1.21
CA VAL A 128 10.42 -11.03 2.65
C VAL A 128 9.97 -12.46 2.93
N ASP A 129 10.64 -13.13 3.86
CA ASP A 129 10.14 -14.36 4.49
C ASP A 129 9.43 -13.98 5.79
N TYR A 130 8.26 -14.54 6.07
CA TYR A 130 7.49 -14.23 7.26
C TYR A 130 6.62 -15.40 7.76
N GLY A 131 6.23 -15.35 9.03
CA GLY A 131 5.19 -16.22 9.59
C GLY A 131 5.19 -16.25 11.12
N LEU A 132 4.51 -17.24 11.70
CA LEU A 132 4.22 -17.27 13.14
C LEU A 132 5.40 -17.67 14.02
N THR A 133 6.48 -18.16 13.42
CA THR A 133 7.70 -18.59 14.10
C THR A 133 8.90 -18.22 13.22
N THR A 134 10.11 -18.38 13.75
CA THR A 134 11.36 -18.19 12.99
C THR A 134 11.59 -19.20 11.86
N ALA A 135 10.70 -20.20 11.70
CA ALA A 135 10.66 -21.01 10.48
C ALA A 135 9.99 -20.28 9.31
N TYR A 136 9.33 -19.15 9.58
CA TYR A 136 8.54 -18.32 8.66
C TYR A 136 7.42 -19.10 7.97
N GLY A 137 7.74 -19.95 7.00
CA GLY A 137 6.78 -20.79 6.28
C GLY A 137 6.00 -20.05 5.19
N SER A 138 6.23 -18.75 5.01
CA SER A 138 5.74 -17.96 3.87
C SER A 138 6.82 -17.04 3.34
N SER A 139 6.77 -16.77 2.04
CA SER A 139 7.64 -15.82 1.35
C SER A 139 6.80 -14.97 0.40
N THR A 140 7.13 -13.69 0.30
CA THR A 140 6.52 -12.82 -0.72
C THR A 140 7.03 -13.20 -2.11
N PRO A 141 6.30 -12.84 -3.19
CA PRO A 141 6.86 -12.85 -4.53
C PRO A 141 8.19 -12.09 -4.58
N LEU A 142 9.12 -12.57 -5.40
CA LEU A 142 10.38 -11.89 -5.65
C LEU A 142 10.11 -10.64 -6.50
N ASN A 143 10.53 -9.47 -6.03
CA ASN A 143 10.64 -8.28 -6.86
C ASN A 143 12.07 -8.14 -7.38
N SER A 144 12.28 -8.45 -8.65
CA SER A 144 13.61 -8.43 -9.29
C SER A 144 14.13 -7.05 -9.66
N SER A 145 13.39 -5.98 -9.34
CA SER A 145 13.84 -4.60 -9.61
C SER A 145 15.00 -4.26 -8.68
N LEU A 146 16.12 -3.81 -9.24
CA LEU A 146 17.32 -3.51 -8.47
C LEU A 146 17.22 -2.11 -7.84
N LEU A 147 17.03 -2.06 -6.51
CA LEU A 147 16.86 -0.84 -5.71
C LEU A 147 17.84 -0.82 -4.54
N THR A 148 18.05 0.37 -3.95
CA THR A 148 18.77 0.54 -2.68
C THR A 148 17.85 0.87 -1.51
N ALA A 149 16.59 1.19 -1.79
CA ALA A 149 15.53 1.37 -0.82
C ALA A 149 14.36 0.47 -1.22
N HIS A 150 13.92 -0.38 -0.31
CA HIS A 150 13.01 -1.48 -0.57
C HIS A 150 11.75 -1.33 0.27
N ALA A 151 10.61 -1.70 -0.30
CA ALA A 151 9.33 -1.75 0.39
C ALA A 151 8.52 -2.96 -0.10
N VAL A 152 8.05 -3.79 0.82
CA VAL A 152 7.20 -4.95 0.52
C VAL A 152 6.05 -5.00 1.50
N THR A 153 4.82 -5.04 0.99
CA THR A 153 3.61 -5.17 1.80
C THR A 153 3.24 -6.64 1.98
N LEU A 154 3.15 -7.06 3.23
CA LEU A 154 2.57 -8.34 3.65
C LEU A 154 1.05 -8.17 3.75
N THR A 155 0.30 -9.13 3.22
CA THR A 155 -1.17 -9.14 3.23
C THR A 155 -1.69 -10.49 3.71
N GLY A 156 -2.98 -10.55 4.09
CA GLY A 156 -3.60 -11.79 4.57
C GLY A 156 -3.11 -12.23 5.95
N LEU A 157 -2.59 -11.28 6.75
CA LEU A 157 -2.20 -11.55 8.13
C LEU A 157 -3.44 -11.72 9.02
N LEU A 158 -3.27 -12.43 10.14
CA LEU A 158 -4.28 -12.55 11.18
C LEU A 158 -4.12 -11.43 12.20
N ALA A 159 -5.23 -10.90 12.73
CA ALA A 159 -5.25 -9.78 13.68
C ALA A 159 -4.73 -10.18 15.07
N THR A 160 -4.08 -9.26 15.78
CA THR A 160 -3.51 -9.46 17.14
C THR A 160 -2.48 -10.59 17.25
N ILE A 161 -1.85 -10.97 16.15
CA ILE A 161 -0.89 -12.07 16.10
C ILE A 161 0.54 -11.52 15.94
N PRO A 162 1.51 -12.00 16.75
CA PRO A 162 2.92 -11.73 16.49
C PRO A 162 3.41 -12.54 15.30
N TYR A 163 4.12 -11.88 14.40
CA TYR A 163 4.79 -12.47 13.25
C TYR A 163 6.29 -12.24 13.34
N HIS A 164 7.05 -13.27 13.00
CA HIS A 164 8.47 -13.20 12.69
C HIS A 164 8.65 -12.91 11.19
N TYR A 165 9.63 -12.10 10.84
CA TYR A 165 10.00 -11.84 9.45
C TYR A 165 11.49 -11.58 9.31
N ARG A 166 12.01 -11.83 8.11
CA ARG A 166 13.34 -11.42 7.68
C ARG A 166 13.29 -10.95 6.23
N VAL A 167 14.19 -10.06 5.87
CA VAL A 167 14.29 -9.54 4.51
C VAL A 167 15.47 -10.17 3.78
N LYS A 168 15.32 -10.35 2.48
CA LYS A 168 16.30 -10.96 1.58
C LYS A 168 16.49 -10.04 0.37
N SER A 169 17.74 -9.83 0.01
CA SER A 169 18.13 -9.03 -1.14
C SER A 169 19.34 -9.63 -1.81
N SER A 170 19.21 -9.95 -3.08
CA SER A 170 20.30 -10.38 -3.95
C SER A 170 20.69 -9.22 -4.85
N ASP A 171 21.98 -8.93 -4.96
CA ASP A 171 22.44 -7.98 -5.97
C ASP A 171 22.25 -8.53 -7.39
N ALA A 172 22.61 -7.72 -8.39
CA ALA A 172 22.63 -8.19 -9.77
C ALA A 172 23.36 -9.53 -9.85
N ALA A 173 24.61 -9.64 -9.37
CA ALA A 173 25.48 -10.82 -9.37
C ALA A 173 24.91 -12.09 -8.69
N GLY A 174 23.75 -12.01 -8.03
CA GLY A 174 23.14 -13.13 -7.32
C GLY A 174 23.73 -13.35 -5.93
N ASN A 175 24.53 -12.40 -5.43
CA ASN A 175 25.02 -12.44 -4.06
C ASN A 175 23.85 -12.15 -3.12
N LEU A 176 23.44 -13.14 -2.34
CA LEU A 176 22.31 -13.01 -1.42
C LEU A 176 22.76 -12.45 -0.06
N ALA A 177 22.09 -11.38 0.38
CA ALA A 177 22.07 -10.94 1.76
C ALA A 177 20.74 -11.32 2.42
N VAL A 178 20.82 -11.74 3.69
CA VAL A 178 19.67 -12.08 4.52
C VAL A 178 19.83 -11.33 5.84
N SER A 179 18.77 -10.67 6.30
CA SER A 179 18.79 -10.00 7.60
C SER A 179 18.69 -10.97 8.77
N ASP A 180 18.90 -10.45 9.97
CA ASP A 180 18.44 -11.10 11.20
C ASP A 180 16.91 -11.22 11.22
N ASP A 181 16.41 -11.91 12.26
CA ASP A 181 14.98 -12.02 12.55
C ASP A 181 14.43 -10.74 13.18
N PHE A 182 13.28 -10.30 12.72
CA PHE A 182 12.50 -9.19 13.26
C PHE A 182 11.09 -9.65 13.57
N THR A 183 10.41 -8.91 14.44
CA THR A 183 9.01 -9.21 14.80
C THR A 183 8.11 -8.00 14.61
N LEU A 184 6.88 -8.24 14.19
CA LEU A 184 5.79 -7.28 14.24
C LEU A 184 4.57 -7.93 14.91
N THR A 185 3.66 -7.13 15.44
CA THR A 185 2.36 -7.62 15.93
C THR A 185 1.26 -6.86 15.22
N THR A 186 0.37 -7.59 14.54
CA THR A 186 -0.77 -6.98 13.86
C THR A 186 -1.72 -6.35 14.85
N LEU A 187 -2.41 -5.29 14.42
CA LEU A 187 -3.37 -4.61 15.28
C LEU A 187 -4.64 -5.46 15.45
N ALA A 188 -5.45 -5.10 16.44
CA ALA A 188 -6.82 -5.58 16.49
C ALA A 188 -7.58 -5.09 15.25
N GLY A 189 -8.44 -5.95 14.68
CA GLY A 189 -9.40 -5.49 13.69
C GLY A 189 -10.35 -4.46 14.30
N ALA A 190 -10.92 -3.60 13.46
CA ALA A 190 -12.08 -2.84 13.88
C ALA A 190 -13.17 -3.83 14.32
N VAL A 191 -13.54 -3.79 15.60
CA VAL A 191 -14.68 -4.56 16.08
C VAL A 191 -15.93 -4.01 15.41
N ALA A 192 -16.76 -4.89 14.86
CA ALA A 192 -18.06 -4.46 14.36
C ALA A 192 -18.86 -3.85 15.53
N ASP A 193 -19.48 -2.70 15.32
CA ASP A 193 -20.42 -2.17 16.29
C ASP A 193 -21.70 -3.00 16.24
N LEU A 194 -22.10 -3.54 17.39
CA LEU A 194 -23.30 -4.37 17.55
C LEU A 194 -24.31 -3.72 18.48
N THR A 195 -24.04 -2.51 18.96
CA THR A 195 -24.91 -1.81 19.91
C THR A 195 -25.93 -1.01 19.11
N PRO A 196 -27.24 -1.25 19.26
CA PRO A 196 -28.24 -0.43 18.59
C PRO A 196 -28.36 0.96 19.25
N PRO A 197 -28.76 1.99 18.47
CA PRO A 197 -29.04 3.31 19.02
C PRO A 197 -30.12 3.30 20.11
N ALA A 198 -30.07 4.26 21.02
CA ALA A 198 -31.20 4.61 21.89
C ALA A 198 -32.01 5.75 21.25
N VAL A 199 -33.34 5.61 21.15
CA VAL A 199 -34.23 6.59 20.52
C VAL A 199 -35.52 6.79 21.31
N ALA A 200 -35.96 8.05 21.42
CA ALA A 200 -37.20 8.40 22.12
C ALA A 200 -37.93 9.56 21.42
N MET A 201 -39.26 9.46 21.35
CA MET A 201 -40.10 10.58 20.94
C MET A 201 -40.04 11.69 22.01
N THR A 202 -39.86 12.93 21.60
CA THR A 202 -39.83 14.12 22.48
C THR A 202 -41.01 15.04 22.24
N ALA A 203 -41.65 14.97 21.06
CA ALA A 203 -42.92 15.62 20.76
C ALA A 203 -43.68 14.88 19.65
N PRO A 204 -45.02 14.84 19.68
CA PRO A 204 -45.90 15.31 20.76
C PRO A 204 -45.78 14.48 22.04
N THR A 205 -46.34 14.94 23.15
CA THR A 205 -46.45 14.14 24.38
C THR A 205 -47.56 13.09 24.25
N ALA A 206 -47.45 11.97 24.96
CA ALA A 206 -48.49 10.93 24.94
C ALA A 206 -49.85 11.48 25.38
N GLY A 207 -50.90 11.10 24.65
CA GLY A 207 -52.28 11.56 24.86
C GLY A 207 -52.59 12.95 24.28
N ALA A 208 -51.66 13.59 23.58
CA ALA A 208 -51.92 14.89 22.96
C ALA A 208 -53.02 14.79 21.88
N THR A 209 -53.93 15.77 21.88
CA THR A 209 -54.84 16.01 20.75
C THR A 209 -54.17 16.98 19.79
N VAL A 210 -54.10 16.61 18.51
CA VAL A 210 -53.35 17.36 17.50
C VAL A 210 -54.20 17.69 16.28
N SER A 211 -53.93 18.82 15.63
CA SER A 211 -54.60 19.26 14.40
C SER A 211 -53.75 20.28 13.63
N GLY A 212 -53.99 20.46 12.33
CA GLY A 212 -53.19 21.36 11.49
C GLY A 212 -51.74 20.88 11.32
N SER A 213 -50.78 21.78 11.54
CA SER A 213 -49.35 21.52 11.42
C SER A 213 -48.73 21.23 12.79
N VAL A 214 -48.14 20.05 12.96
CA VAL A 214 -47.65 19.53 14.24
C VAL A 214 -46.18 19.21 14.12
N THR A 215 -45.37 19.69 15.06
CA THR A 215 -43.96 19.28 15.15
C THR A 215 -43.85 17.90 15.79
N VAL A 216 -43.24 16.97 15.07
CA VAL A 216 -42.83 15.66 15.56
C VAL A 216 -41.32 15.71 15.80
N ALA A 217 -40.88 15.31 16.99
CA ALA A 217 -39.49 15.37 17.38
C ALA A 217 -39.05 14.11 18.13
N ALA A 218 -37.77 13.77 18.01
CA ALA A 218 -37.14 12.68 18.73
C ALA A 218 -35.71 13.04 19.15
N SER A 219 -35.21 12.37 20.18
CA SER A 219 -33.79 12.27 20.50
C SER A 219 -33.27 10.90 20.06
N ALA A 220 -32.02 10.85 19.60
CA ALA A 220 -31.32 9.60 19.32
C ALA A 220 -29.84 9.74 19.71
N THR A 221 -29.30 8.71 20.35
CA THR A 221 -27.89 8.62 20.79
C THR A 221 -27.35 7.22 20.58
N ASP A 222 -26.05 7.09 20.35
CA ASP A 222 -25.38 5.82 20.14
C ASP A 222 -23.90 5.93 20.57
N ASN A 223 -23.22 4.81 20.83
CA ASN A 223 -21.81 4.76 21.24
C ASN A 223 -20.82 5.09 20.13
N VAL A 224 -21.15 4.82 18.85
CA VAL A 224 -20.32 5.17 17.68
C VAL A 224 -21.01 6.20 16.77
N GLY A 225 -22.31 6.39 16.93
CA GLY A 225 -23.06 7.55 16.41
C GLY A 225 -24.27 7.16 15.57
N VAL A 226 -25.28 8.04 15.55
CA VAL A 226 -26.54 7.85 14.81
C VAL A 226 -26.42 8.47 13.42
N VAL A 227 -26.77 7.72 12.37
CA VAL A 227 -26.71 8.19 10.97
C VAL A 227 -28.07 8.51 10.39
N GLY A 228 -29.17 8.15 11.07
CA GLY A 228 -30.51 8.42 10.57
C GLY A 228 -31.62 8.18 11.57
N VAL A 229 -32.67 9.00 11.50
CA VAL A 229 -33.93 8.84 12.23
C VAL A 229 -35.12 8.99 11.28
N GLN A 230 -35.94 7.94 11.17
CA GLN A 230 -37.18 7.93 10.40
C GLN A 230 -38.39 7.93 11.34
N PHE A 231 -39.23 8.96 11.24
CA PHE A 231 -40.52 8.98 11.92
C PHE A 231 -41.52 8.07 11.22
N LYS A 232 -42.41 7.44 12.01
CA LYS A 232 -43.50 6.60 11.53
C LYS A 232 -44.82 7.02 12.18
N LEU A 233 -45.90 6.96 11.40
CA LEU A 233 -47.29 7.06 11.85
C LEU A 233 -47.96 5.72 11.56
N ASP A 234 -48.44 5.05 12.61
CA ASP A 234 -49.05 3.70 12.53
C ASP A 234 -48.17 2.68 11.77
N GLY A 235 -46.85 2.80 11.94
CA GLY A 235 -45.84 1.96 11.28
C GLY A 235 -45.44 2.41 9.86
N VAL A 236 -46.16 3.35 9.25
CA VAL A 236 -45.85 3.89 7.91
C VAL A 236 -44.89 5.08 8.01
N SER A 237 -43.93 5.20 7.08
CA SER A 237 -43.00 6.35 7.07
C SER A 237 -43.75 7.68 7.02
N LEU A 238 -43.50 8.52 8.02
CA LEU A 238 -43.96 9.88 8.09
C LEU A 238 -42.79 10.78 7.65
N GLY A 239 -42.83 11.25 6.41
CA GLY A 239 -41.78 12.07 5.82
C GLY A 239 -40.50 11.31 5.46
N ALA A 240 -39.49 12.07 5.03
CA ALA A 240 -38.16 11.54 4.74
C ALA A 240 -37.37 11.31 6.04
N GLU A 241 -36.40 10.42 5.96
CA GLU A 241 -35.46 10.21 7.05
C GLU A 241 -34.54 11.42 7.26
N LEU A 242 -34.27 11.72 8.52
CA LEU A 242 -33.39 12.79 8.93
C LEU A 242 -32.01 12.24 9.28
N THR A 243 -30.98 12.69 8.59
CA THR A 243 -29.60 12.18 8.74
C THR A 243 -28.74 12.98 9.72
N ALA A 244 -29.28 14.03 10.32
CA ALA A 244 -28.59 14.85 11.32
C ALA A 244 -29.57 15.44 12.34
N ALA A 245 -29.09 15.66 13.56
CA ALA A 245 -29.82 16.36 14.61
C ALA A 245 -29.86 17.88 14.32
N PRO A 246 -30.90 18.61 14.77
CA PRO A 246 -32.06 18.12 15.52
C PRO A 246 -33.05 17.32 14.65
N TYR A 247 -33.54 16.20 15.18
CA TYR A 247 -34.49 15.34 14.48
C TYR A 247 -35.91 15.87 14.67
N THR A 248 -36.35 16.74 13.76
CA THR A 248 -37.68 17.36 13.78
C THR A 248 -38.34 17.31 12.41
N LEU A 249 -39.63 16.97 12.38
CA LEU A 249 -40.47 16.92 11.20
C LEU A 249 -41.77 17.72 11.41
N SER A 250 -42.20 18.47 10.41
CA SER A 250 -43.53 19.09 10.41
C SER A 250 -44.55 18.13 9.79
N TRP A 251 -45.50 17.66 10.58
CA TRP A 251 -46.59 16.77 10.18
C TRP A 251 -47.88 17.56 9.93
N THR A 252 -48.39 17.49 8.70
CA THR A 252 -49.68 18.06 8.32
C THR A 252 -50.82 17.06 8.56
N THR A 253 -51.42 17.13 9.75
CA THR A 253 -52.47 16.20 10.21
C THR A 253 -53.77 16.28 9.43
N THR A 254 -54.03 17.34 8.67
CA THR A 254 -55.26 17.50 7.86
C THR A 254 -55.41 16.47 6.74
N THR A 255 -54.32 15.76 6.43
CA THR A 255 -54.29 14.64 5.47
C THR A 255 -54.45 13.28 6.13
N THR A 256 -54.47 13.25 7.46
CA THR A 256 -54.65 12.04 8.28
C THR A 256 -56.09 11.97 8.76
N THR A 257 -56.63 10.76 8.85
CA THR A 257 -57.97 10.51 9.42
C THR A 257 -58.06 11.00 10.87
N ASN A 258 -59.24 11.43 11.30
CA ASN A 258 -59.46 11.72 12.71
C ASN A 258 -59.54 10.41 13.52
N GLY A 259 -58.99 10.40 14.73
CA GLY A 259 -58.91 9.21 15.58
C GLY A 259 -57.57 9.07 16.30
N ASP A 260 -57.39 7.95 16.97
CA ASP A 260 -56.14 7.63 17.67
C ASP A 260 -55.09 7.11 16.69
N HIS A 261 -53.88 7.65 16.81
CA HIS A 261 -52.73 7.29 15.99
C HIS A 261 -51.50 7.07 16.88
N THR A 262 -50.57 6.25 16.43
CA THR A 262 -49.31 5.98 17.13
C THR A 262 -48.12 6.50 16.36
N LEU A 263 -47.36 7.39 16.99
CA LEU A 263 -46.07 7.87 16.48
C LEU A 263 -44.91 7.05 17.04
N THR A 264 -43.96 6.69 16.19
CA THR A 264 -42.67 6.11 16.60
C THR A 264 -41.54 6.74 15.81
N ALA A 265 -40.31 6.64 16.32
CA ALA A 265 -39.09 6.97 15.61
C ALA A 265 -38.20 5.74 15.51
N VAL A 266 -37.64 5.47 14.33
CA VAL A 266 -36.66 4.40 14.09
C VAL A 266 -35.30 5.06 13.85
N ALA A 267 -34.34 4.80 14.72
CA ALA A 267 -32.97 5.28 14.57
C ALA A 267 -32.07 4.17 14.04
N ARG A 268 -31.06 4.53 13.24
CA ARG A 268 -30.00 3.62 12.80
C ARG A 268 -28.60 4.22 12.93
N ASP A 269 -27.60 3.36 13.06
CA ASP A 269 -26.18 3.72 13.04
C ASP A 269 -25.52 3.38 11.67
N ALA A 270 -24.21 3.63 11.57
CA ALA A 270 -23.42 3.33 10.38
C ALA A 270 -23.15 1.83 10.18
N ALA A 271 -23.25 1.03 11.25
CA ALA A 271 -23.05 -0.42 11.23
C ALA A 271 -24.32 -1.18 10.80
N GLY A 272 -25.46 -0.48 10.69
CA GLY A 272 -26.75 -1.03 10.30
C GLY A 272 -27.60 -1.50 11.47
N ASN A 273 -27.19 -1.26 12.73
CA ASN A 273 -28.02 -1.54 13.89
C ASN A 273 -29.19 -0.55 13.94
N THR A 274 -30.37 -1.01 14.36
CA THR A 274 -31.58 -0.20 14.41
C THR A 274 -32.31 -0.35 15.73
N ALA A 275 -32.95 0.72 16.19
CA ALA A 275 -33.89 0.68 17.31
C ALA A 275 -35.14 1.50 17.00
N THR A 276 -36.27 1.08 17.57
CA THR A 276 -37.56 1.77 17.47
C THR A 276 -37.92 2.30 18.85
N SER A 277 -38.33 3.57 18.91
CA SER A 277 -38.78 4.19 20.16
C SER A 277 -40.05 3.52 20.70
N ALA A 278 -40.34 3.75 21.98
CA ALA A 278 -41.70 3.54 22.46
C ALA A 278 -42.71 4.35 21.62
N GLY A 279 -43.91 3.78 21.43
CA GLY A 279 -45.00 4.44 20.73
C GLY A 279 -45.60 5.56 21.57
N VAL A 280 -45.85 6.71 20.92
CA VAL A 280 -46.61 7.83 21.50
C VAL A 280 -47.97 7.87 20.84
N SER A 281 -49.01 7.55 21.60
CA SER A 281 -50.40 7.69 21.15
C SER A 281 -50.83 9.15 21.17
N VAL A 282 -51.46 9.60 20.09
CA VAL A 282 -52.04 10.94 19.92
C VAL A 282 -53.42 10.83 19.27
N THR A 283 -54.29 11.81 19.49
CA THR A 283 -55.60 11.86 18.83
C THR A 283 -55.61 12.96 17.79
N VAL A 284 -55.82 12.62 16.52
CA VAL A 284 -55.99 13.60 15.44
C VAL A 284 -57.44 14.08 15.41
N ALA A 285 -57.63 15.39 15.48
CA ALA A 285 -58.96 16.03 15.49
C ALA A 285 -59.00 17.25 14.56
N ASN A 286 -59.03 17.02 13.25
CA ASN A 286 -59.24 18.08 12.27
C ASN A 286 -60.73 18.43 12.27
N GLY A 287 -61.08 19.66 12.67
CA GLY A 287 -62.47 20.12 12.71
C GLY A 287 -63.18 19.91 11.36
N ALA A 288 -64.50 19.69 11.39
CA ALA A 288 -65.26 19.48 10.17
C ALA A 288 -65.09 20.67 9.22
N THR A 289 -64.65 20.42 7.98
CA THR A 289 -64.69 21.42 6.92
C THR A 289 -66.14 21.82 6.70
N THR A 290 -66.54 23.00 7.17
CA THR A 290 -67.85 23.56 6.83
C THR A 290 -67.85 23.85 5.33
N SER A 291 -68.42 22.94 4.55
CA SER A 291 -68.89 23.27 3.20
C SER A 291 -69.94 24.37 3.36
N GLY A 292 -69.59 25.59 2.97
CA GLY A 292 -70.49 26.74 2.99
C GLY A 292 -71.65 26.50 2.03
N GLY A 293 -72.79 26.06 2.57
CA GLY A 293 -74.08 26.18 1.90
C GLY A 293 -74.46 27.65 1.83
N GLY A 294 -74.16 28.29 0.70
CA GLY A 294 -74.71 29.60 0.36
C GLY A 294 -76.22 29.48 0.20
N SER A 295 -76.96 30.05 1.16
CA SER A 295 -78.41 30.19 1.11
C SER A 295 -78.81 31.20 0.03
N ALA A 296 -79.78 30.79 -0.78
CA ALA A 296 -80.61 31.69 -1.56
C ALA A 296 -81.39 32.63 -0.62
N ILE A 297 -81.32 33.94 -0.90
CA ILE A 297 -82.45 34.87 -1.16
C ILE A 297 -81.89 36.18 -1.70
#